data_AF-A0A3E2CDN0-F1
#
_entry.id   AF-A0A3E2CDN0-F1
#
_cell.length_a   1.000
_cell.length_b   1.000
_cell.length_c   1.000
_cell.angle_alpha   90.00
_cell.angle_beta   90.00
_cell.angle_gamma   90.00
#
_symmetry.space_group_name_H-M   'P 1'
#
loop_
_entity.id
_entity.type
_entity.pdbx_description
1 polymer ?
#
loop_
_entity_poly.entity_id
_entity_poly.type
_entity_poly.pdbx_seq_one_letter_code
_entity_poly.pdbx_strand_id
1 'polypeptide(L)'
;MQRSIMCDISSVSSNKKDIINANTYLGIELGSTRIKGALINGQYQVIAEGSYKWENKLENGLWTYDLSDAWHGIQSVFSQISNQINKDYQLRLNNIGGIGISAMMHGYLAFDNRNKLLVPFRTWRNTNTHDAHRILSSELNLNIPERWSIAHLYQCALDKEEHVHNVAFFTTLSGYIHW
;
A
#
# COMPACT_ATOMS: atom_id res chain seq x y z
N MET A 1 -7.22 28.29 32.14
CA MET A 1 -7.77 28.48 30.78
C MET A 1 -6.80 29.13 29.79
N GLN A 2 -6.00 30.14 30.14
CA GLN A 2 -5.11 30.84 29.17
C GLN A 2 -3.94 30.02 28.60
N ARG A 3 -3.32 29.11 29.36
CA ARG A 3 -2.18 28.29 28.87
C ARG A 3 -2.54 27.32 27.75
N SER A 4 -3.76 26.78 27.72
CA SER A 4 -4.22 25.84 26.69
C SER A 4 -4.37 26.53 25.33
N ILE A 5 -5.00 27.71 25.32
CA ILE A 5 -5.29 28.47 24.10
C ILE A 5 -4.00 28.98 23.43
N MET A 6 -3.00 29.41 24.22
CA MET A 6 -1.71 29.81 23.66
C MET A 6 -0.93 28.63 23.07
N CYS A 7 -1.08 27.42 23.62
CA CYS A 7 -0.45 26.20 23.10
C CYS A 7 -1.07 25.78 21.76
N ASP A 8 -2.38 25.95 21.61
CA ASP A 8 -3.10 25.63 20.36
C ASP A 8 -2.79 26.62 19.23
N ILE A 9 -2.61 27.90 19.54
CA ILE A 9 -2.24 28.90 18.52
C ILE A 9 -0.80 28.71 18.05
N SER A 10 0.12 28.37 18.97
CA SER A 10 1.52 28.15 18.63
C SER A 10 1.70 26.86 17.80
N SER A 11 0.96 25.80 18.11
CA SER A 11 0.98 24.55 17.33
C SER A 11 0.42 24.73 15.93
N VAL A 12 -0.69 25.47 15.77
CA VAL A 12 -1.26 25.80 14.45
C VAL A 12 -0.27 26.63 13.62
N SER A 13 0.39 27.62 14.22
CA SER A 13 1.43 28.41 13.54
C SER A 13 2.63 27.57 13.11
N SER A 14 3.07 26.63 13.94
CA SER A 14 4.14 25.68 13.63
C SER A 14 3.75 24.76 12.46
N ASN A 15 2.56 24.16 12.51
CA ASN A 15 2.07 23.27 11.45
C ASN A 15 1.94 24.00 10.11
N LYS A 16 1.47 25.25 10.10
CA LYS A 16 1.44 26.06 8.87
C LYS A 16 2.83 26.24 8.26
N LYS A 17 3.86 26.50 9.08
CA LYS A 17 5.24 26.60 8.59
C LYS A 17 5.74 25.28 8.02
N ASP A 18 5.45 24.17 8.69
CA ASP A 18 5.84 22.84 8.21
C ASP A 18 5.16 22.51 6.87
N ILE A 19 3.87 22.81 6.72
CA ILE A 19 3.13 22.63 5.46
C ILE A 19 3.73 23.49 4.34
N ILE A 20 4.02 24.78 4.60
CA ILE A 20 4.56 25.71 3.59
C ILE A 20 5.98 25.30 3.16
N ASN A 21 6.80 24.88 4.12
CA ASN A 21 8.21 24.56 3.88
C ASN A 21 8.44 23.09 3.47
N ALA A 22 7.38 22.34 3.17
CA ALA A 22 7.44 20.91 2.86
C ALA A 22 8.12 20.06 3.95
N ASN A 23 8.02 20.46 5.21
CA ASN A 23 8.46 19.67 6.37
C ASN A 23 7.31 18.82 6.91
N THR A 24 6.62 18.12 6.00
CA THR A 24 5.55 17.18 6.29
C THR A 24 5.82 15.85 5.60
N TYR A 25 5.31 14.76 6.16
CA TYR A 25 5.55 13.42 5.63
C TYR A 25 4.23 12.66 5.55
N LEU A 26 3.95 12.05 4.40
CA LEU A 26 2.72 11.31 4.14
C LEU A 26 2.98 9.80 4.25
N GLY A 27 2.28 9.14 5.16
CA GLY A 27 2.19 7.68 5.17
C GLY A 27 0.89 7.22 4.52
N ILE A 28 0.93 6.22 3.64
CA ILE A 28 -0.26 5.50 3.16
C ILE A 28 -0.07 3.99 3.37
N GLU A 29 -1.05 3.36 4.00
CA GLU A 29 -1.10 1.92 4.27
C GLU A 29 -2.26 1.29 3.48
N LEU A 30 -1.96 0.34 2.58
CA LEU A 30 -2.95 -0.51 1.93
C LEU A 30 -3.17 -1.79 2.79
N GLY A 31 -3.99 -1.65 3.83
CA GLY A 31 -4.38 -2.76 4.70
C GLY A 31 -5.46 -3.66 4.07
N SER A 32 -5.80 -4.77 4.73
CA SER A 32 -6.71 -5.79 4.17
C SER A 32 -8.19 -5.39 4.13
N THR A 33 -8.61 -4.36 4.85
CA THR A 33 -10.01 -3.89 4.87
C THR A 33 -10.14 -2.40 4.63
N ARG A 34 -9.02 -1.67 4.70
CA ARG A 34 -8.96 -0.23 4.52
C ARG A 34 -7.62 0.18 3.93
N ILE A 35 -7.68 1.20 3.09
CA ILE A 35 -6.54 2.05 2.78
C ILE A 35 -6.60 3.22 3.75
N LYS A 36 -5.48 3.54 4.40
CA LYS A 36 -5.39 4.63 5.38
C LYS A 36 -4.24 5.53 5.02
N GLY A 37 -4.31 6.79 5.41
CA GLY A 37 -3.17 7.68 5.34
C GLY A 37 -3.16 8.69 6.46
N ALA A 38 -1.96 9.16 6.78
CA ALA A 38 -1.72 10.19 7.76
C ALA A 38 -0.63 11.13 7.24
N LEU A 39 -0.86 12.43 7.37
CA LEU A 39 0.16 13.45 7.18
C LEU A 39 0.71 13.83 8.56
N ILE A 40 2.02 13.74 8.74
CA ILE A 40 2.70 14.16 9.96
C ILE A 40 3.54 15.43 9.73
N ASN A 41 3.66 16.26 10.76
CA ASN A 41 4.53 17.46 10.75
C ASN A 41 6.00 17.12 11.09
N GLY A 42 6.85 18.14 11.17
CA GLY A 42 8.27 18.00 11.51
C GLY A 42 8.55 17.53 12.93
N GLN A 43 7.53 17.51 13.79
CA GLN A 43 7.58 16.95 15.15
C GLN A 43 6.89 15.58 15.24
N TYR A 44 6.63 14.95 14.09
CA TYR A 44 5.99 13.63 13.95
C TYR A 44 4.57 13.52 14.51
N GLN A 45 3.87 14.66 14.63
CA GLN A 45 2.48 14.70 15.05
C GLN A 45 1.58 14.57 13.83
N VAL A 46 0.52 13.76 13.93
CA VAL A 46 -0.51 13.66 12.89
C VAL A 46 -1.28 14.98 12.81
N ILE A 47 -1.28 15.59 11.63
CA ILE A 47 -1.95 16.87 11.35
C ILE A 47 -3.13 16.74 10.38
N ALA A 48 -3.25 15.60 9.70
CA ALA A 48 -4.41 15.21 8.90
C ALA A 48 -4.42 13.70 8.65
N GLU A 49 -5.59 13.13 8.44
CA GLU A 49 -5.78 11.70 8.18
C GLU A 49 -6.84 11.44 7.11
N GLY A 50 -6.82 10.24 6.53
CA GLY A 50 -7.81 9.79 5.56
C GLY A 50 -7.98 8.28 5.59
N SER A 51 -9.18 7.81 5.23
CA SER A 51 -9.44 6.38 5.10
C SER A 51 -10.39 6.08 3.94
N TYR A 52 -10.14 4.96 3.28
CA TYR A 52 -11.00 4.39 2.26
C TYR A 52 -11.26 2.91 2.61
N LYS A 53 -12.53 2.49 2.54
CA LYS A 53 -12.88 1.08 2.72
C LYS A 53 -12.78 0.38 1.38
N TRP A 54 -12.25 -0.83 1.41
CA TRP A 54 -12.17 -1.72 0.26
C TRP A 54 -12.18 -3.16 0.75
N GLU A 55 -12.48 -4.10 -0.13
CA GLU A 55 -12.64 -5.51 0.22
C GLU A 55 -12.05 -6.43 -0.85
N ASN A 56 -11.55 -7.59 -0.40
CA ASN A 56 -11.15 -8.63 -1.33
C ASN A 56 -12.38 -9.34 -1.90
N LYS A 57 -12.17 -9.96 -3.05
CA LYS A 57 -13.13 -10.83 -3.72
C LYS A 57 -12.50 -12.21 -3.86
N LEU A 58 -13.34 -13.24 -3.84
CA LEU A 58 -12.93 -14.59 -4.19
C LEU A 58 -13.33 -14.83 -5.66
N GLU A 59 -12.35 -14.84 -6.55
CA GLU A 59 -12.55 -15.00 -7.98
C GLU A 59 -11.80 -16.24 -8.46
N ASN A 60 -12.51 -17.17 -9.11
CA ASN A 60 -11.95 -18.46 -9.56
C ASN A 60 -11.19 -19.22 -8.45
N GLY A 61 -11.70 -19.16 -7.22
CA GLY A 61 -11.09 -19.81 -6.06
C GLY A 61 -9.88 -19.07 -5.45
N LEU A 62 -9.52 -17.89 -5.96
CA LEU A 62 -8.40 -17.08 -5.48
C LEU A 62 -8.86 -15.73 -4.92
N TRP A 63 -8.33 -15.35 -3.76
CA TRP A 63 -8.57 -14.07 -3.13
C TRP A 63 -7.78 -12.96 -3.83
N THR A 64 -8.49 -11.94 -4.34
CA THR A 64 -7.94 -10.81 -5.11
C THR A 64 -8.50 -9.47 -4.65
N TYR A 65 -7.80 -8.38 -5.00
CA TYR A 65 -8.34 -7.02 -5.01
C TYR A 65 -8.21 -6.44 -6.41
N ASP A 66 -9.13 -5.56 -6.77
CA ASP A 66 -9.01 -4.76 -7.98
C ASP A 66 -7.91 -3.70 -7.81
N LEU A 67 -6.90 -3.70 -8.69
CA LEU A 67 -5.82 -2.71 -8.64
C LEU A 67 -6.30 -1.29 -8.95
N SER A 68 -7.38 -1.15 -9.73
CA SER A 68 -8.00 0.15 -9.92
C SER A 68 -8.59 0.67 -8.60
N ASP A 69 -9.18 -0.19 -7.78
CA ASP A 69 -9.73 0.20 -6.47
C ASP A 69 -8.61 0.59 -5.48
N ALA A 70 -7.44 -0.04 -5.58
CA ALA A 70 -6.25 0.39 -4.83
C ALA A 70 -5.87 1.85 -5.15
N TRP A 71 -5.82 2.21 -6.44
CA TRP A 71 -5.53 3.59 -6.87
C TRP A 71 -6.63 4.56 -6.51
N HIS A 72 -7.91 4.19 -6.65
CA HIS A 72 -9.03 5.02 -6.23
C HIS A 72 -8.99 5.28 -4.72
N GLY A 73 -8.65 4.26 -3.93
CA GLY A 73 -8.52 4.40 -2.48
C GLY A 73 -7.35 5.28 -2.05
N ILE A 74 -6.18 5.16 -2.69
CA ILE A 74 -5.04 6.06 -2.46
C ILE A 74 -5.43 7.51 -2.75
N GLN A 75 -6.06 7.77 -3.90
CA GLN A 75 -6.51 9.10 -4.30
C GLN A 75 -7.57 9.65 -3.33
N SER A 76 -8.49 8.81 -2.88
CA SER A 76 -9.54 9.17 -1.92
C SER A 76 -8.95 9.55 -0.56
N VAL A 77 -7.98 8.78 -0.06
CA VAL A 77 -7.27 9.07 1.18
C VAL A 77 -6.50 10.39 1.07
N PHE A 78 -5.77 10.59 -0.03
CA PHE A 78 -5.01 11.82 -0.25
C PHE A 78 -5.92 13.05 -0.35
N SER A 79 -7.07 12.93 -1.01
CA SER A 79 -8.08 13.99 -1.11
C SER A 79 -8.64 14.37 0.26
N GLN A 80 -8.97 13.39 1.11
CA GLN A 80 -9.42 13.65 2.48
C GLN A 80 -8.37 14.42 3.30
N ILE A 81 -7.11 13.98 3.23
CA ILE A 81 -5.98 14.65 3.90
C ILE A 81 -5.83 16.09 3.40
N SER A 82 -5.84 16.29 2.08
CA SER A 82 -5.71 17.63 1.48
C SER A 82 -6.85 18.56 1.87
N ASN A 83 -8.08 18.04 1.92
CA ASN A 83 -9.26 18.79 2.34
C ASN A 83 -9.20 19.15 3.83
N GLN A 84 -8.71 18.25 4.68
CA GLN A 84 -8.50 18.53 6.09
C GLN A 84 -7.44 19.62 6.29
N ILE A 85 -6.32 19.56 5.57
CA ILE A 85 -5.31 20.63 5.62
C ILE A 85 -5.88 21.98 5.21
N ASN A 86 -6.70 22.01 4.15
CA ASN A 86 -7.36 23.23 3.74
C ASN A 86 -8.33 23.76 4.80
N LYS A 87 -9.17 22.90 5.36
CA LYS A 87 -10.13 23.27 6.39
C LYS A 87 -9.46 23.81 7.65
N ASP A 88 -8.44 23.11 8.15
CA ASP A 88 -7.87 23.37 9.47
C ASP A 88 -6.80 24.47 9.43
N TYR A 89 -6.10 24.63 8.30
CA TYR A 89 -4.98 25.56 8.18
C TYR A 89 -5.18 26.66 7.11
N GLN A 90 -6.22 26.58 6.28
CA GLN A 90 -6.46 27.45 5.13
C GLN A 90 -5.28 27.46 4.13
N LEU A 91 -4.64 26.30 3.98
CA LEU A 91 -3.52 26.08 3.08
C LEU A 91 -3.87 25.02 2.03
N ARG A 92 -3.20 25.08 0.88
CA ARG A 92 -3.20 23.99 -0.10
C ARG A 92 -1.94 23.16 0.13
N LEU A 93 -2.08 21.84 0.22
CA LEU A 93 -0.96 20.91 0.31
C LEU A 93 -0.29 20.78 -1.07
N ASN A 94 0.69 21.65 -1.36
CA ASN A 94 1.37 21.69 -2.66
C ASN A 94 2.64 20.82 -2.69
N ASN A 95 3.33 20.70 -1.56
CA ASN A 95 4.57 19.97 -1.42
C ASN A 95 4.55 19.14 -0.13
N ILE A 96 5.18 17.96 -0.17
CA ILE A 96 5.34 17.06 0.95
C ILE A 96 6.81 16.65 0.96
N GLY A 97 7.45 16.65 2.12
CA GLY A 97 8.88 16.36 2.28
C GLY A 97 9.24 14.91 2.05
N GLY A 98 8.29 13.99 2.23
CA GLY A 98 8.48 12.59 1.89
C GLY A 98 7.18 11.80 1.92
N ILE A 99 7.17 10.68 1.22
CA ILE A 99 6.04 9.75 1.18
C ILE A 99 6.55 8.35 1.53
N GLY A 100 5.84 7.67 2.41
CA GLY A 100 6.04 6.25 2.71
C GLY A 100 4.78 5.45 2.37
N ILE A 101 4.94 4.38 1.59
CA ILE A 101 3.84 3.49 1.24
C ILE A 101 4.11 2.11 1.84
N SER A 102 3.10 1.54 2.50
CA SER A 102 3.09 0.16 2.93
C SER A 102 1.84 -0.55 2.42
N ALA A 103 1.87 -1.87 2.40
CA ALA A 103 0.72 -2.68 2.07
C ALA A 103 0.74 -3.96 2.91
N MET A 104 -0.40 -4.65 2.97
CA MET A 104 -0.47 -6.01 3.49
C MET A 104 0.65 -6.88 2.90
N MET A 105 1.33 -7.61 3.79
CA MET A 105 2.50 -8.40 3.41
C MET A 105 2.12 -9.49 2.41
N HIS A 106 3.07 -9.84 1.55
CA HIS A 106 2.99 -10.91 0.56
C HIS A 106 2.01 -10.66 -0.61
N GLY A 107 1.77 -11.72 -1.38
CA GLY A 107 0.96 -11.73 -2.59
C GLY A 107 1.77 -11.74 -3.88
N TYR A 108 1.08 -11.89 -5.01
CA TYR A 108 1.69 -12.12 -6.32
C TYR A 108 1.00 -11.26 -7.37
N LEU A 109 1.76 -10.29 -7.88
CA LEU A 109 1.45 -9.50 -9.07
C LEU A 109 2.53 -9.80 -10.09
N ALA A 110 2.15 -10.35 -11.24
CA ALA A 110 3.08 -10.71 -12.30
C ALA A 110 2.77 -9.93 -13.57
N PHE A 111 3.82 -9.36 -14.15
CA PHE A 111 3.73 -8.44 -15.28
C PHE A 111 4.55 -8.94 -16.45
N ASP A 112 4.08 -8.67 -17.66
CA ASP A 112 4.83 -8.90 -18.88
C ASP A 112 5.84 -7.77 -19.17
N ASN A 113 6.57 -7.90 -20.28
CA ASN A 113 7.53 -6.90 -20.74
C ASN A 113 6.88 -5.59 -21.26
N ARG A 114 5.55 -5.52 -21.30
CA ARG A 114 4.75 -4.34 -21.64
C ARG A 114 4.02 -3.78 -20.42
N ASN A 115 4.43 -4.17 -19.21
CA ASN A 115 3.86 -3.68 -17.95
C ASN A 115 2.40 -4.06 -17.75
N LYS A 116 1.90 -5.08 -18.45
CA LYS A 116 0.52 -5.56 -18.31
C LYS A 116 0.45 -6.62 -17.22
N LEU A 117 -0.51 -6.47 -16.31
CA LEU A 117 -0.83 -7.49 -15.32
C LEU A 117 -1.33 -8.76 -16.04
N LEU A 118 -0.66 -9.88 -15.79
CA LEU A 118 -0.91 -11.14 -16.49
C LEU A 118 -2.06 -11.95 -15.90
N VAL A 119 -2.22 -11.89 -14.57
CA VAL A 119 -3.29 -12.56 -13.81
C VAL A 119 -3.75 -11.66 -12.67
N PRO A 120 -5.00 -11.80 -12.18
CA PRO A 120 -5.47 -11.06 -11.03
C PRO A 120 -4.52 -11.17 -9.82
N PHE A 121 -4.49 -10.13 -9.00
CA PHE A 121 -3.68 -10.10 -7.79
C PHE A 121 -3.98 -11.31 -6.88
N ARG A 122 -2.99 -12.14 -6.59
CA ARG A 122 -3.15 -13.19 -5.57
C ARG A 122 -2.70 -12.64 -4.23
N THR A 123 -3.64 -12.46 -3.32
CA THR A 123 -3.37 -11.93 -1.97
C THR A 123 -2.72 -12.94 -1.05
N TRP A 124 -2.27 -12.46 0.12
CA TRP A 124 -1.75 -13.27 1.23
C TRP A 124 -2.70 -14.35 1.77
N ARG A 125 -4.00 -14.26 1.46
CA ARG A 125 -5.01 -15.24 1.87
C ARG A 125 -4.94 -16.54 1.07
N ASN A 126 -4.24 -16.53 -0.06
CA ASN A 126 -4.11 -17.70 -0.91
C ASN A 126 -3.00 -18.62 -0.37
N THR A 127 -3.39 -19.83 0.04
CA THR A 127 -2.51 -20.88 0.59
C THR A 127 -2.55 -22.13 -0.28
N ASN A 128 -2.72 -21.95 -1.60
CA ASN A 128 -2.87 -23.04 -2.57
C ASN A 128 -1.53 -23.44 -3.23
N THR A 129 -0.40 -23.16 -2.59
CA THR A 129 0.96 -23.30 -3.14
C THR A 129 1.79 -24.33 -2.37
N HIS A 130 1.13 -25.38 -1.88
CA HIS A 130 1.70 -26.36 -0.97
C HIS A 130 2.92 -27.10 -1.55
N ASP A 131 2.83 -27.55 -2.81
CA ASP A 131 3.94 -28.25 -3.46
C ASP A 131 5.14 -27.31 -3.64
N ALA A 132 4.88 -26.06 -4.03
CA ALA A 132 5.92 -25.06 -4.12
C ALA A 132 6.57 -24.76 -2.77
N HIS A 133 5.79 -24.62 -1.69
CA HIS A 133 6.32 -24.48 -0.34
C HIS A 133 7.24 -25.64 0.02
N ARG A 134 6.80 -26.89 -0.16
CA ARG A 134 7.57 -28.09 0.19
C ARG A 134 8.89 -28.16 -0.57
N ILE A 135 8.84 -27.95 -1.89
CA ILE A 135 10.03 -28.03 -2.76
C ILE A 135 10.99 -26.89 -2.43
N LEU A 136 10.53 -25.64 -2.49
CA LEU A 136 11.39 -24.48 -2.26
C LEU A 136 11.99 -24.47 -0.85
N SER A 137 11.22 -24.88 0.17
CA SER A 137 11.74 -24.90 1.54
C SER A 137 12.85 -25.93 1.72
N SER A 138 12.73 -27.08 1.06
CA SER A 138 13.75 -28.12 1.05
C SER A 138 15.00 -27.67 0.31
N GLU A 139 14.84 -27.15 -0.92
CA GLU A 139 15.97 -26.77 -1.78
C GLU A 139 16.75 -25.57 -1.24
N LEU A 140 16.06 -24.61 -0.61
CA LEU A 140 16.69 -23.40 -0.07
C LEU A 140 17.10 -23.55 1.41
N ASN A 141 16.79 -24.68 2.05
CA ASN A 141 16.99 -24.91 3.48
C ASN A 141 16.45 -23.75 4.35
N LEU A 142 15.27 -23.23 3.98
CA LEU A 142 14.61 -22.08 4.60
C LEU A 142 13.11 -22.30 4.54
N ASN A 143 12.36 -22.00 5.61
CA ASN A 143 10.90 -22.05 5.53
C ASN A 143 10.38 -20.98 4.54
N ILE A 144 9.76 -21.41 3.44
CA ILE A 144 9.14 -20.55 2.42
C ILE A 144 7.61 -20.62 2.55
N PRO A 145 6.94 -19.70 3.28
CA PRO A 145 5.49 -19.73 3.44
C PRO A 145 4.73 -19.72 2.11
N GLU A 146 3.63 -20.48 2.05
CA GLU A 146 2.77 -20.62 0.86
C GLU A 146 2.31 -19.29 0.26
N ARG A 147 2.02 -18.31 1.12
CA ARG A 147 1.57 -16.97 0.72
C ARG A 147 2.65 -16.09 0.08
N TRP A 148 3.92 -16.48 0.10
CA TRP A 148 5.01 -15.69 -0.46
C TRP A 148 4.94 -15.64 -1.99
N SER A 149 5.38 -14.51 -2.56
CA SER A 149 5.34 -14.28 -4.01
C SER A 149 6.08 -15.37 -4.79
N ILE A 150 7.21 -15.87 -4.27
CA ILE A 150 7.99 -16.94 -4.91
C ILE A 150 7.27 -18.29 -4.88
N ALA A 151 6.55 -18.61 -3.80
CA ALA A 151 5.75 -19.83 -3.72
C ALA A 151 4.59 -19.79 -4.73
N HIS A 152 3.95 -18.62 -4.90
CA HIS A 152 2.96 -18.41 -5.97
C HIS A 152 3.56 -18.61 -7.36
N LEU A 153 4.67 -17.93 -7.68
CA LEU A 153 5.29 -18.05 -9.00
C LEU A 153 5.67 -19.51 -9.31
N TYR A 154 6.31 -20.18 -8.36
CA TYR A 154 6.75 -21.56 -8.55
C TYR A 154 5.59 -22.54 -8.64
N GLN A 155 4.51 -22.36 -7.85
CA GLN A 155 3.30 -23.17 -8.00
C GLN A 155 2.67 -22.97 -9.38
N CYS A 156 2.58 -21.73 -9.89
CA CYS A 156 2.08 -21.48 -11.24
C CYS A 156 2.89 -22.25 -12.29
N ALA A 157 4.21 -22.33 -12.11
CA ALA A 157 5.09 -23.09 -13.00
C ALA A 157 4.85 -24.61 -12.91
N LEU A 158 4.64 -25.15 -11.70
CA LEU A 158 4.29 -26.57 -11.50
C LEU A 158 2.94 -26.91 -12.12
N ASP A 159 1.96 -26.02 -11.97
CA ASP A 159 0.60 -26.16 -12.50
C ASP A 159 0.54 -25.89 -14.02
N LYS A 160 1.65 -25.46 -14.62
CA LYS A 160 1.78 -25.10 -16.04
C LYS A 160 0.79 -24.02 -16.46
N GLU A 161 0.55 -23.05 -15.58
CA GLU A 161 -0.32 -21.92 -15.89
C GLU A 161 0.22 -21.11 -17.07
N GLU A 162 -0.68 -20.73 -17.98
CA GLU A 162 -0.31 -20.11 -19.26
C GLU A 162 0.50 -18.83 -19.05
N HIS A 163 0.18 -17.96 -18.09
CA HIS A 163 0.88 -16.67 -17.99
C HIS A 163 2.37 -16.77 -17.65
N VAL A 164 2.83 -17.88 -17.06
CA VAL A 164 4.18 -17.98 -16.47
C VAL A 164 5.28 -17.70 -17.49
N HIS A 165 5.11 -18.14 -18.74
CA HIS A 165 6.10 -17.92 -19.79
C HIS A 165 6.21 -16.46 -20.24
N ASN A 166 5.25 -15.61 -19.88
CA ASN A 166 5.23 -14.19 -20.22
C ASN A 166 5.71 -13.30 -19.07
N VAL A 167 6.03 -13.86 -17.89
CA VAL A 167 6.43 -13.07 -16.71
C VAL A 167 7.81 -12.43 -16.95
N ALA A 168 7.84 -11.11 -17.06
CA ALA A 168 9.07 -10.33 -17.10
C ALA A 168 9.54 -9.94 -15.70
N PHE A 169 8.61 -9.59 -14.80
CA PHE A 169 8.88 -9.40 -13.39
C PHE A 169 7.62 -9.67 -12.54
N PHE A 170 7.82 -9.88 -11.25
CA PHE A 170 6.74 -9.98 -10.28
C PHE A 170 7.06 -9.17 -9.03
N THR A 171 6.03 -8.70 -8.34
CA THR A 171 6.18 -7.86 -7.15
C THR A 171 5.01 -8.04 -6.17
N THR A 172 5.13 -7.41 -5.00
CA THR A 172 4.07 -7.31 -4.00
C THR A 172 3.18 -6.10 -4.30
N LEU A 173 2.03 -5.98 -3.61
CA LEU A 173 1.19 -4.78 -3.77
C LEU A 173 1.94 -3.50 -3.43
N SER A 174 2.73 -3.47 -2.35
CA SER A 174 3.55 -2.29 -2.03
C SER A 174 4.55 -2.00 -3.13
N GLY A 175 5.24 -3.01 -3.66
CA GLY A 175 6.18 -2.82 -4.75
C GLY A 175 5.51 -2.35 -6.05
N TYR A 176 4.27 -2.77 -6.32
CA TYR A 176 3.48 -2.26 -7.44
C TYR A 176 3.11 -0.78 -7.28
N ILE A 177 2.72 -0.34 -6.07
CA ILE A 177 2.36 1.08 -5.87
C ILE A 177 3.59 2.00 -5.95
N HIS A 178 4.78 1.50 -5.62
CA HIS A 178 6.03 2.27 -5.76
C HIS A 178 6.53 2.40 -7.21
N TRP A 179 6.11 1.49 -8.08
CA TRP A 179 6.58 1.37 -9.46
C TRP A 179 5.69 2.16 -10.42
#